data_AF-A0A9N9G8P1-F1
#
_entry.id   AF-A0A9N9G8P1-F1
#
_cell.length_a   1.000
_cell.length_b   1.000
_cell.length_c   1.000
_cell.angle_alpha   90.00
_cell.angle_beta   90.00
_cell.angle_gamma   90.00
#
_symmetry.space_group_name_H-M   'P 1'
#
loop_
_entity.id
_entity.type
_entity.pdbx_description
1 polymer ?
#
loop_
_entity_poly.entity_id
_entity_poly.type
_entity_poly.pdbx_seq_one_letter_code
_entity_poly.pdbx_strand_id
1 'polypeptide(L)'
;MDLDTQLVPSMSGKFTKPRQLHNTHWGYICPAETPEGQDCGLMKNLALMSYVSVSIPSDILKTGIWQNINETPFDNIVKSIKVFVNGTLTCITDRPLDLIKSIWEIKGNSLLADIGIVNDILVN
;
A
#
# COMPACT_ATOMS: atom_id res chain seq x y z
N MET A 1 -38.69 -5.92 -16.32
CA MET A 1 -38.35 -4.48 -16.31
C MET A 1 -37.14 -4.37 -15.41
N ASP A 2 -36.01 -4.46 -16.07
CA ASP A 2 -34.76 -5.01 -15.56
C ASP A 2 -33.98 -4.00 -14.72
N LEU A 3 -33.43 -4.45 -13.59
CA LEU A 3 -32.65 -3.65 -12.65
C LEU A 3 -31.14 -3.94 -12.72
N ASP A 4 -30.65 -4.45 -13.85
CA ASP A 4 -29.24 -4.74 -14.10
C ASP A 4 -28.63 -3.74 -15.10
N THR A 5 -28.53 -2.45 -14.75
CA THR A 5 -27.85 -1.49 -15.64
C THR A 5 -27.04 -0.39 -14.96
N GLN A 6 -26.57 -0.63 -13.73
CA GLN A 6 -25.49 0.17 -13.16
C GLN A 6 -24.52 -0.75 -12.46
N LEU A 7 -23.43 -1.16 -13.15
CA LEU A 7 -22.09 -1.48 -12.59
C LEU A 7 -21.12 -2.14 -13.61
N VAL A 8 -21.22 -1.86 -14.91
CA VAL A 8 -20.15 -2.21 -15.87
C VAL A 8 -19.64 -0.95 -16.54
N PRO A 9 -18.47 -0.41 -16.18
CA PRO A 9 -17.90 0.70 -16.91
C PRO A 9 -17.33 0.20 -18.26
N SER A 10 -17.99 0.63 -19.33
CA SER A 10 -17.39 0.99 -20.63
C SER A 10 -17.04 -0.09 -21.66
N MET A 11 -18.05 -0.68 -22.31
CA MET A 11 -17.86 -1.31 -23.64
C MET A 11 -17.71 -0.27 -24.78
N SER A 12 -17.72 1.04 -24.50
CA SER A 12 -17.80 2.11 -25.51
C SER A 12 -16.88 3.32 -25.24
N GLY A 13 -16.02 3.27 -24.22
CA GLY A 13 -15.15 4.39 -23.86
C GLY A 13 -13.75 4.26 -24.42
N LYS A 14 -13.34 5.13 -25.36
CA LYS A 14 -11.94 5.30 -25.80
C LYS A 14 -11.06 5.92 -24.70
N PHE A 15 -11.07 5.37 -23.49
CA PHE A 15 -10.23 5.81 -22.39
C PHE A 15 -8.84 5.23 -22.57
N THR A 16 -7.90 6.07 -23.01
CA THR A 16 -6.51 5.67 -23.29
C THR A 16 -5.68 5.52 -22.02
N LYS A 17 -5.91 6.35 -20.99
CA LYS A 17 -5.12 6.35 -19.75
C LYS A 17 -5.05 4.99 -19.01
N PRO A 18 -6.16 4.25 -18.75
CA PRO A 18 -6.07 2.98 -18.05
C PRO A 18 -5.38 1.86 -18.85
N ARG A 19 -5.29 2.03 -20.17
CA ARG A 19 -4.66 1.08 -21.12
C ARG A 19 -3.16 1.28 -21.24
N GLN A 20 -2.67 2.46 -20.90
CA GLN A 20 -1.25 2.77 -20.98
C GLN A 20 -0.48 2.00 -19.91
N LEU A 21 0.67 1.47 -20.32
CA LEU A 21 1.62 0.89 -19.37
C LEU A 21 2.13 2.02 -18.47
N HIS A 22 1.95 1.86 -17.16
CA HIS A 22 2.43 2.79 -16.13
C HIS A 22 3.63 2.18 -15.40
N ASN A 23 4.58 3.01 -14.96
CA ASN A 23 5.80 2.55 -14.31
C ASN A 23 5.54 1.73 -13.04
N THR A 24 4.42 1.96 -12.35
CA THR A 24 4.03 1.18 -11.15
C THR A 24 3.64 -0.27 -11.46
N HIS A 25 3.47 -0.65 -12.73
CA HIS A 25 3.23 -2.04 -13.12
C HIS A 25 4.50 -2.90 -13.06
N TRP A 26 5.68 -2.28 -13.04
CA TRP A 26 6.96 -2.98 -13.04
C TRP A 26 7.04 -3.98 -11.88
N GLY A 27 7.36 -5.23 -12.19
CA GLY A 27 7.48 -6.32 -11.22
C GLY A 27 6.16 -7.00 -10.83
N TYR A 28 5.00 -6.41 -11.13
CA TYR A 28 3.69 -6.98 -10.76
C TYR A 28 2.89 -7.51 -11.94
N ILE A 29 3.00 -6.87 -13.11
CA ILE A 29 2.20 -7.18 -14.31
C ILE A 29 3.11 -7.59 -15.47
N CYS A 30 2.71 -8.61 -16.24
CA CYS A 30 3.37 -8.99 -17.49
C CYS A 30 3.12 -7.94 -18.58
N PRO A 31 4.16 -7.29 -19.15
CA PRO A 31 3.96 -6.23 -20.15
C PRO A 31 3.61 -6.77 -21.55
N ALA A 32 3.92 -8.04 -21.84
CA ALA A 32 3.75 -8.63 -23.16
C ALA A 32 2.40 -9.34 -23.36
N GLU A 33 1.82 -9.85 -22.28
CA GLU A 33 0.63 -10.69 -22.33
C GLU A 33 -0.63 -9.85 -22.14
N THR A 34 -1.10 -9.22 -23.22
CA THR A 34 -2.37 -8.48 -23.26
C THR A 34 -3.09 -8.79 -24.59
N PRO A 35 -4.43 -8.97 -24.58
CA PRO A 35 -5.18 -9.26 -25.80
C PRO A 35 -5.13 -8.09 -26.78
N GLU A 36 -5.25 -8.38 -28.06
CA GLU A 36 -5.33 -7.37 -29.10
C GLU A 36 -6.74 -6.73 -29.17
N GLY A 37 -6.84 -5.56 -29.80
CA GLY A 37 -8.12 -4.90 -30.06
C GLY A 37 -8.67 -4.10 -28.87
N GLN A 38 -9.96 -4.22 -28.61
CA GLN A 38 -10.68 -3.36 -27.66
C GLN A 38 -10.30 -3.60 -26.19
N ASP A 39 -9.67 -4.73 -25.87
CA ASP A 39 -9.26 -5.07 -24.50
C ASP A 39 -7.77 -4.85 -24.23
N CYS A 40 -7.01 -4.41 -25.25
CA CYS A 40 -5.59 -4.12 -25.14
C CYS A 40 -5.32 -3.10 -24.01
N GLY A 41 -4.46 -3.50 -23.08
CA GLY A 41 -4.08 -2.73 -21.90
C GLY A 41 -5.12 -2.71 -20.76
N LEU A 42 -6.33 -3.22 -20.97
CA LEU A 42 -7.34 -3.38 -19.92
C LEU A 42 -7.18 -4.73 -19.20
N MET A 43 -7.05 -5.80 -19.97
CA MET A 43 -6.74 -7.11 -19.41
C MET A 43 -5.24 -7.16 -19.10
N LYS A 44 -4.93 -7.39 -17.82
CA LYS A 44 -3.58 -7.42 -17.27
C LYS A 44 -3.34 -8.78 -16.64
N ASN A 45 -2.24 -9.42 -17.03
CA ASN A 45 -1.81 -10.68 -16.45
C ASN A 45 -0.75 -10.43 -15.37
N LEU A 46 -0.86 -11.14 -14.27
CA LEU A 46 0.08 -11.09 -13.16
C LEU A 46 1.45 -11.64 -13.59
N ALA A 47 2.54 -11.01 -13.14
CA ALA A 47 3.88 -11.53 -13.36
C ALA A 47 4.10 -12.82 -12.54
N LEU A 48 5.01 -13.69 -12.99
CA LEU A 48 5.26 -15.00 -12.36
C LEU A 48 5.63 -14.89 -10.87
N MET A 49 6.35 -13.83 -10.48
CA MET A 49 6.75 -13.58 -9.09
C MET A 49 5.81 -12.66 -8.32
N SER A 50 4.69 -12.26 -8.93
CA SER A 50 3.73 -11.39 -8.25
C SER A 50 3.04 -12.14 -7.12
N TYR A 51 2.79 -11.41 -6.04
CA TYR A 51 2.11 -11.94 -4.86
C TYR A 51 1.00 -10.96 -4.45
N VAL A 52 -0.18 -11.49 -4.19
CA VAL A 52 -1.34 -10.71 -3.74
C VAL A 52 -1.42 -10.82 -2.23
N SER A 53 -1.31 -9.67 -1.54
CA SER A 53 -1.37 -9.60 -0.08
C SER A 53 -2.69 -10.14 0.46
N VAL A 54 -2.62 -10.89 1.56
CA VAL A 54 -3.80 -11.34 2.30
C VAL A 54 -4.05 -10.40 3.47
N SER A 55 -5.33 -10.18 3.82
CA SER A 55 -5.69 -9.25 4.91
C SER A 55 -5.15 -9.73 6.25
N ILE A 56 -4.57 -8.79 7.02
CA ILE A 56 -4.02 -9.03 8.35
C ILE A 56 -4.71 -8.07 9.33
N PRO A 57 -5.21 -8.56 10.47
CA PRO A 57 -5.78 -7.68 11.50
C PRO A 57 -4.74 -6.64 11.96
N SER A 58 -5.09 -5.36 11.88
CA SER A 58 -4.20 -4.25 12.28
C SER A 58 -3.86 -4.24 13.78
N ASP A 59 -4.64 -4.96 14.60
CA ASP A 59 -4.43 -5.04 16.04
C ASP A 59 -3.13 -5.77 16.42
N ILE A 60 -2.56 -6.58 15.52
CA ILE A 60 -1.25 -7.20 15.74
C ILE A 60 -0.13 -6.16 15.95
N LEU A 61 -0.31 -4.97 15.38
CA LEU A 61 0.64 -3.88 15.56
C LEU A 61 0.55 -3.30 17.00
N LYS A 62 -0.62 -3.41 17.67
CA LYS A 62 -0.85 -2.92 19.04
C LYS A 62 -0.20 -3.75 20.12
N THR A 63 -0.12 -5.05 19.89
CA THR A 63 0.45 -5.96 20.87
C THR A 63 1.98 -6.00 20.82
N GLY A 64 2.62 -5.65 19.69
CA GLY A 64 4.09 -5.75 19.54
C GLY A 64 4.84 -4.43 19.30
N ILE A 65 4.22 -3.43 18.65
CA ILE A 65 4.94 -2.21 18.20
C ILE A 65 4.51 -1.00 19.04
N TRP A 66 3.20 -0.83 19.25
CA TRP A 66 2.67 0.37 19.91
C TRP A 66 2.99 0.45 21.41
N GLN A 67 3.35 -0.67 22.06
CA GLN A 67 3.80 -0.67 23.47
C GLN A 67 5.09 0.15 23.69
N ASN A 68 5.90 0.32 22.65
CA ASN A 68 7.18 1.05 22.72
C ASN A 68 7.08 2.50 22.25
N ILE A 69 5.88 2.98 21.88
CA ILE A 69 5.68 4.36 21.46
C ILE A 69 5.37 5.21 22.69
N ASN A 70 6.39 5.90 23.17
CA ASN A 70 6.24 6.87 24.24
C ASN A 70 5.37 8.05 23.77
N GLU A 71 4.58 8.61 24.68
CA GLU A 71 3.92 9.89 24.47
C GLU A 71 4.97 10.96 24.14
N THR A 72 4.81 11.65 23.01
CA THR A 72 5.70 12.73 22.62
C THR A 72 5.35 13.99 23.41
N PRO A 73 6.30 14.61 24.14
CA PRO A 73 6.03 15.84 24.88
C PRO A 73 5.68 16.98 23.92
N PHE A 74 4.82 17.90 24.37
CA PHE A 74 4.27 18.99 23.55
C PHE A 74 5.33 19.84 22.84
N ASP A 75 6.49 20.04 23.47
CA ASP A 75 7.59 20.85 22.93
C ASP A 75 8.24 20.24 21.66
N ASN A 76 8.10 18.92 21.46
CA ASN A 76 8.73 18.19 20.35
C ASN A 76 7.79 17.89 19.19
N ILE A 77 6.51 18.30 19.26
CA ILE A 77 5.51 17.98 18.21
C ILE A 77 5.94 18.52 16.84
N VAL A 78 6.56 19.71 16.80
CA VAL A 78 7.00 20.35 15.54
C VAL A 78 8.06 19.52 14.80
N LYS A 79 8.88 18.76 15.54
CA LYS A 79 9.93 17.90 14.96
C LYS A 79 9.50 16.44 14.79
N SER A 80 8.28 16.13 15.22
CA SER A 80 7.77 14.76 15.21
C SER A 80 7.06 14.42 13.91
N ILE A 81 7.09 13.15 13.55
CA ILE A 81 6.49 12.61 12.32
C ILE A 81 5.18 11.91 12.67
N LYS A 82 4.19 12.07 11.79
CA LYS A 82 2.88 11.42 11.88
C LYS A 82 2.99 10.00 11.35
N VAL A 83 2.48 9.04 12.12
CA VAL A 83 2.46 7.63 11.74
C VAL A 83 1.03 7.22 11.41
N PHE A 84 0.84 6.73 10.19
CA PHE A 84 -0.45 6.26 9.69
C PHE A 84 -0.43 4.74 9.55
N VAL A 85 -1.53 4.11 9.97
CA VAL A 85 -1.79 2.67 9.76
C VAL A 85 -3.07 2.56 8.96
N ASN A 86 -3.00 1.99 7.77
CA ASN A 86 -4.15 1.85 6.87
C ASN A 86 -4.95 3.17 6.69
N GLY A 87 -4.24 4.29 6.61
CA GLY A 87 -4.82 5.64 6.46
C GLY A 87 -5.26 6.32 7.77
N THR A 88 -5.25 5.63 8.91
CA THR A 88 -5.61 6.20 10.21
C THR A 88 -4.38 6.73 10.94
N LEU A 89 -4.41 8.01 11.33
CA LEU A 89 -3.38 8.59 12.19
C LEU A 89 -3.38 7.87 13.54
N THR A 90 -2.32 7.12 13.83
CA THR A 90 -2.25 6.27 15.01
C THR A 90 -1.38 6.89 16.09
N CYS A 91 -0.24 7.46 15.72
CA CYS A 91 0.64 8.15 16.67
C CYS A 91 1.47 9.26 16.01
N ILE A 92 2.19 9.98 16.88
CA ILE A 92 3.23 10.94 16.51
C ILE A 92 4.51 10.50 17.21
N THR A 93 5.63 10.45 16.49
CA THR A 93 6.94 10.03 17.03
C THR A 93 8.05 10.99 16.63
N ASP A 94 8.94 11.31 17.54
CA ASP A 94 10.19 12.04 17.28
C ASP A 94 11.34 11.09 16.87
N ARG A 95 11.12 9.77 16.93
CA ARG A 95 12.11 8.73 16.61
C ARG A 95 11.54 7.74 15.57
N PRO A 96 11.38 8.15 14.30
CA PRO A 96 10.82 7.31 13.25
C PRO A 96 11.72 6.10 12.91
N LEU A 97 13.04 6.26 13.00
CA LEU A 97 14.00 5.21 12.63
C LEU A 97 13.97 4.04 13.61
N ASP A 98 13.80 4.31 14.90
CA ASP A 98 13.67 3.27 15.93
C ASP A 98 12.39 2.46 15.69
N LEU A 99 11.28 3.13 15.38
CA LEU A 99 10.02 2.49 15.05
C LEU A 99 10.15 1.59 13.81
N ILE A 100 10.77 2.08 12.73
CA ILE A 100 10.98 1.29 11.51
C ILE A 100 11.83 0.05 11.81
N LYS A 101 12.91 0.19 12.59
CA LYS A 101 13.76 -0.95 13.00
C LYS A 101 12.98 -2.00 13.77
N SER A 102 12.18 -1.58 14.76
CA SER A 102 11.34 -2.52 15.52
C SER A 102 10.35 -3.26 14.62
N ILE A 103 9.73 -2.59 13.66
CA ILE A 103 8.82 -3.26 12.71
C ILE A 103 9.58 -4.26 11.84
N TRP A 104 10.78 -3.92 11.37
CA TRP A 104 11.63 -4.81 10.57
C TRP A 104 12.05 -6.07 11.34
N GLU A 105 12.45 -5.93 12.60
CA GLU A 105 12.82 -7.05 13.47
C GLU A 105 11.65 -8.03 13.68
N ILE A 106 10.44 -7.51 13.86
CA ILE A 106 9.24 -8.34 14.03
C ILE A 106 8.83 -8.98 12.69
N LYS A 107 9.01 -8.30 11.55
CA LYS A 107 8.74 -8.83 10.20
C LYS A 107 9.59 -10.05 9.85
N GLY A 108 10.80 -10.17 10.39
CA GLY A 108 11.64 -11.37 10.21
C GLY A 108 11.16 -12.59 11.02
N ASN A 109 10.44 -12.38 12.12
CA ASN A 109 10.18 -13.42 13.13
C ASN A 109 8.71 -13.81 13.31
N SER A 110 7.75 -12.89 13.09
CA SER A 110 6.35 -13.08 13.50
C SER A 110 5.30 -12.30 12.71
N LEU A 111 5.68 -11.19 12.06
CA LEU A 111 4.78 -10.45 11.16
C LEU A 111 4.92 -10.99 9.73
N LEU A 112 3.79 -11.08 9.03
CA LEU A 112 3.76 -11.52 7.64
C LEU A 112 4.47 -10.52 6.72
N ALA A 113 5.08 -11.04 5.65
CA ALA A 113 5.82 -10.26 4.66
C ALA A 113 4.98 -9.16 3.97
N ASP A 114 3.66 -9.29 4.04
CA ASP A 114 2.66 -8.47 3.35
C ASP A 114 2.56 -7.03 3.87
N ILE A 115 3.08 -6.73 5.06
CA ILE A 115 3.02 -5.38 5.63
C ILE A 115 3.99 -4.45 4.89
N GLY A 116 3.43 -3.48 4.16
CA GLY A 116 4.16 -2.39 3.55
C GLY A 116 4.56 -1.31 4.56
N ILE A 117 5.77 -0.77 4.43
CA ILE A 117 6.30 0.30 5.27
C ILE A 117 6.84 1.38 4.34
N VAL A 118 6.40 2.63 4.53
CA VAL A 118 6.88 3.79 3.77
C VAL A 118 7.32 4.85 4.76
N ASN A 119 8.53 5.36 4.59
CA ASN A 119 9.05 6.51 5.32
C ASN A 119 9.26 7.65 4.32
N ASP A 120 8.34 8.61 4.30
CA ASP A 120 8.41 9.76 3.41
C ASP A 120 9.25 10.87 4.08
N ILE A 121 10.45 11.08 3.55
CA ILE A 121 11.43 12.03 4.10
C ILE A 121 11.38 13.29 3.25
N LEU A 122 10.82 14.36 3.79
CA LEU A 122 10.89 15.68 3.18
C LEU A 122 12.29 16.26 3.42
N VAL A 123 13.11 16.29 2.38
CA VAL A 123 14.37 17.02 2.37
C VAL A 123 14.07 18.44 1.91
N ASN A 124 14.21 19.41 2.80
CA ASN A 124 14.13 20.85 2.48
C ASN A 124 15.42 21.36 1.86
#